data_AF-A0A2E5Y5H9-F1
#
_entry.id   AF-A0A2E5Y5H9-F1
#
_cell.length_a   1.000
_cell.length_b   1.000
_cell.length_c   1.000
_cell.angle_alpha   90.00
_cell.angle_beta   90.00
_cell.angle_gamma   90.00
#
_symmetry.space_group_name_H-M   'P 1'
#
loop_
_entity.id
_entity.type
_entity.pdbx_description
1 polymer ?
#
loop_
_entity_poly.entity_id
_entity_poly.type
_entity_poly.pdbx_seq_one_letter_code
_entity_poly.pdbx_strand_id
1 'polypeptide(L)'
;MDGQEVAPHEASHDALPLRLSDVDIKAQVIDVHPLIPDIRQDLIFQWKLLRTDWNQQFTIAVGSAILAILLGALNGDIFDGGNAKIAGLEGLQVAGSTAYFQMILSILCWGWFLYMLIGMFPIMRTHTITLMLIWGGFGLAHIFFHTENKNFPFGFALSDMMGGFLITLVCVFFLNFFIKAVRETRDLHVETHHLHEDVRVMEVAMREHSLRGWVFVCISWTMLTMLSAWAGAHYISERTGARTWALVMHLLFAIITVPLLIWTIWFPQRMLGTDAKVRTKAAVVAEEDLMRKASVVDVSPDEEAW
;
A
#
# COMPACT_ATOMS: atom_id res chain seq x y z
N MET A 1 -50.74 31.98 -4.29
CA MET A 1 -50.40 31.05 -3.21
C MET A 1 -50.64 29.67 -3.78
N ASP A 2 -49.58 28.99 -4.18
CA ASP A 2 -49.58 27.54 -4.34
C ASP A 2 -48.17 27.08 -4.02
N GLY A 3 -48.10 26.25 -2.98
CA GLY A 3 -46.87 25.73 -2.41
C GLY A 3 -46.30 24.65 -3.31
N GLN A 4 -45.04 24.84 -3.70
CA GLN A 4 -44.18 23.72 -4.04
C GLN A 4 -43.49 23.27 -2.77
N GLU A 5 -43.80 22.03 -2.38
CA GLU A 5 -43.04 21.25 -1.42
C GLU A 5 -41.55 21.30 -1.79
N VAL A 6 -40.75 21.80 -0.86
CA VAL A 6 -39.30 21.67 -0.90
C VAL A 6 -39.00 20.21 -0.58
N ALA A 7 -38.87 19.39 -1.63
CA ALA A 7 -38.27 18.07 -1.50
C ALA A 7 -36.86 18.23 -0.89
N PRO A 8 -36.51 17.44 0.13
CA PRO A 8 -35.20 17.54 0.74
C PRO A 8 -34.17 17.16 -0.32
N HIS A 9 -33.14 17.98 -0.48
CA HIS A 9 -31.92 17.60 -1.18
C HIS A 9 -31.44 16.27 -0.60
N GLU A 10 -31.75 15.16 -1.29
CA GLU A 10 -31.04 13.91 -1.11
C GLU A 10 -29.56 14.23 -1.32
N ALA A 11 -28.76 13.94 -0.29
CA ALA A 11 -27.34 14.15 -0.31
C ALA A 11 -26.77 13.41 -1.52
N SER A 12 -26.38 14.17 -2.54
CA SER A 12 -25.73 13.67 -3.73
C SER A 12 -24.44 12.97 -3.32
N HIS A 13 -24.49 11.65 -3.18
CA HIS A 13 -23.32 10.79 -3.11
C HIS A 13 -22.52 10.82 -4.43
N ASP A 14 -23.07 11.47 -5.47
CA ASP A 14 -22.41 11.89 -6.70
C ASP A 14 -21.87 13.32 -6.58
N ALA A 15 -20.58 13.48 -6.28
CA ALA A 15 -19.74 14.54 -6.85
C ALA A 15 -18.34 14.42 -6.26
N LEU A 16 -17.52 13.51 -6.80
CA LEU A 16 -16.10 13.85 -6.87
C LEU A 16 -16.03 15.25 -7.51
N PRO A 17 -15.28 16.22 -6.93
CA PRO A 17 -15.28 17.61 -7.40
C PRO A 17 -14.76 17.76 -8.83
N LEU A 18 -14.20 16.68 -9.37
CA LEU A 18 -13.72 16.51 -10.73
C LEU A 18 -14.21 15.14 -11.21
N ARG A 19 -14.70 15.02 -12.45
CA ARG A 19 -14.97 13.71 -13.06
C ARG A 19 -13.79 13.27 -13.91
N LEU A 20 -13.60 11.96 -14.04
CA LEU A 20 -12.56 11.40 -14.91
C LEU A 20 -12.77 11.82 -16.38
N SER A 21 -14.03 11.94 -16.81
CA SER A 21 -14.44 12.40 -18.14
C SER A 21 -13.94 13.80 -18.49
N ASP A 22 -13.67 14.63 -17.50
CA ASP A 22 -13.34 16.05 -17.69
C ASP A 22 -11.81 16.26 -17.84
N VAL A 23 -11.03 15.17 -17.78
CA VAL A 23 -9.58 15.21 -17.92
C VAL A 23 -9.19 15.01 -19.38
N ASP A 24 -9.00 16.12 -20.09
CA ASP A 24 -8.47 16.10 -21.46
C ASP A 24 -7.00 15.71 -21.50
N ILE A 25 -6.67 14.76 -22.37
CA ILE A 25 -5.30 14.35 -22.66
C ILE A 25 -4.95 14.64 -24.12
N LYS A 26 -3.84 15.35 -24.32
CA LYS A 26 -3.21 15.46 -25.64
C LYS A 26 -2.44 14.17 -25.94
N ALA A 27 -2.61 13.63 -27.14
CA ALA A 27 -1.84 12.47 -27.60
C ALA A 27 -0.33 12.80 -27.59
N GLN A 28 0.48 11.89 -27.05
CA GLN A 28 1.93 12.00 -26.99
C GLN A 28 2.59 10.84 -27.72
N VAL A 29 3.85 11.03 -28.11
CA VAL A 29 4.65 10.01 -28.84
C VAL A 29 4.81 8.70 -28.04
N ILE A 30 4.61 8.75 -26.72
CA ILE A 30 4.71 7.60 -25.80
C ILE A 30 3.44 6.71 -25.83
N ASP A 31 2.38 7.09 -26.56
CA ASP A 31 1.11 6.37 -26.65
C ASP A 31 1.18 5.17 -27.62
N VAL A 32 2.18 4.31 -27.45
CA VAL A 32 2.46 3.17 -28.33
C VAL A 32 1.46 2.02 -28.15
N HIS A 33 0.84 1.93 -26.96
CA HIS A 33 -0.16 0.92 -26.61
C HIS A 33 -1.48 1.60 -26.21
N PRO A 34 -2.66 1.09 -26.63
CA PRO A 34 -3.96 1.73 -26.40
C PRO A 34 -4.33 1.93 -24.92
N LEU A 35 -3.68 1.22 -23.99
CA LEU A 35 -3.89 1.38 -22.55
C LEU A 35 -3.10 2.53 -21.92
N ILE A 36 -2.04 3.03 -22.57
CA ILE A 36 -1.17 4.09 -22.02
C ILE A 36 -1.92 5.42 -21.84
N PRO A 37 -2.73 5.89 -22.82
CA PRO A 37 -3.53 7.09 -22.65
C PRO A 37 -4.51 6.99 -21.47
N ASP A 38 -5.20 5.85 -21.35
CA ASP A 38 -6.18 5.60 -20.28
C ASP A 38 -5.51 5.63 -18.89
N ILE A 39 -4.36 4.96 -18.74
CA ILE A 39 -3.58 5.00 -17.50
C ILE A 39 -3.13 6.42 -17.18
N ARG A 40 -2.68 7.18 -18.19
CA ARG A 40 -2.26 8.57 -17.99
C ARG A 40 -3.44 9.45 -17.54
N GLN A 41 -4.65 9.22 -18.07
CA GLN A 41 -5.86 9.94 -17.67
C GLN A 41 -6.18 9.69 -16.21
N ASP A 42 -6.22 8.42 -15.82
CA ASP A 42 -6.43 8.01 -14.43
C ASP A 42 -5.37 8.63 -13.50
N LEU A 43 -4.09 8.62 -13.88
CA LEU A 43 -3.02 9.16 -13.05
C LEU A 43 -3.13 10.68 -12.89
N ILE A 44 -3.42 11.42 -13.95
CA ILE A 44 -3.60 12.89 -13.90
C ILE A 44 -4.81 13.22 -13.04
N PHE A 45 -5.91 12.48 -13.21
CA PHE A 45 -7.11 12.62 -12.41
C PHE A 45 -6.83 12.40 -10.92
N GLN A 46 -6.23 11.26 -10.58
CA GLN A 46 -5.87 10.90 -9.20
C GLN A 46 -4.92 11.92 -8.59
N TRP A 47 -3.94 12.40 -9.35
CA TRP A 47 -2.99 13.39 -8.87
C TRP A 47 -3.64 14.75 -8.57
N LYS A 48 -4.53 15.22 -9.46
CA LYS A 48 -5.28 16.46 -9.23
C LYS A 48 -6.13 16.34 -7.97
N LEU A 49 -6.84 15.22 -7.83
CA LEU A 49 -7.68 14.94 -6.66
C LEU A 49 -6.84 14.84 -5.36
N LEU A 50 -5.68 14.16 -5.41
CA LEU A 50 -4.78 14.03 -4.27
C LEU A 50 -4.24 15.38 -3.81
N ARG A 51 -3.91 16.28 -4.75
CA ARG A 51 -3.47 17.64 -4.40
C ARG A 51 -4.56 18.46 -3.72
N THR A 52 -5.81 18.30 -4.15
CA THR A 52 -6.96 18.98 -3.55
C THR A 52 -7.24 18.46 -2.14
N ASP A 53 -7.10 17.15 -1.93
CA ASP A 53 -7.35 16.50 -0.63
C ASP A 53 -6.11 16.58 0.31
N TRP A 54 -4.99 17.13 -0.15
CA TRP A 54 -3.75 17.19 0.64
C TRP A 54 -3.89 18.13 1.84
N ASN A 55 -3.78 17.56 3.03
CA ASN A 55 -3.92 18.27 4.30
C ASN A 55 -2.61 18.18 5.14
N GLN A 56 -2.60 18.87 6.29
CA GLN A 56 -1.44 18.88 7.18
C GLN A 56 -1.09 17.49 7.75
N GLN A 57 -2.08 16.61 7.95
CA GLN A 57 -1.86 15.24 8.45
C GLN A 57 -1.04 14.41 7.45
N PHE A 58 -1.30 14.54 6.14
CA PHE A 58 -0.48 13.91 5.11
C PHE A 58 0.98 14.37 5.18
N THR A 59 1.21 15.68 5.34
CA THR A 59 2.57 16.22 5.46
C THR A 59 3.29 15.71 6.71
N ILE A 60 2.60 15.65 7.86
CA ILE A 60 3.18 15.11 9.10
C ILE A 60 3.48 13.61 8.95
N ALA A 61 2.62 12.85 8.27
CA ALA A 61 2.84 11.43 8.00
C ALA A 61 4.06 11.20 7.11
N VAL A 62 4.16 11.93 5.99
CA VAL A 62 5.34 11.87 5.12
C VAL A 62 6.60 12.26 5.88
N GLY A 63 6.56 13.35 6.65
CA GLY A 63 7.70 13.81 7.45
C GLY A 63 8.14 12.77 8.49
N SER A 64 7.18 12.12 9.16
CA SER A 64 7.45 11.07 10.16
C SER A 64 8.12 9.85 9.54
N ALA A 65 7.66 9.39 8.37
CA ALA A 65 8.27 8.27 7.66
C ALA A 65 9.66 8.61 7.11
N ILE A 66 9.84 9.81 6.54
CA ILE A 66 11.17 10.26 6.08
C ILE A 66 12.14 10.33 7.27
N LEU A 67 11.72 10.88 8.40
CA LEU A 67 12.54 10.90 9.61
C LEU A 67 12.88 9.48 10.08
N ALA A 68 11.92 8.56 10.07
CA ALA A 68 12.16 7.16 10.39
C ALA A 68 13.21 6.51 9.48
N ILE A 69 13.13 6.76 8.17
CA ILE A 69 14.10 6.28 7.17
C ILE A 69 15.50 6.85 7.44
N LEU A 70 15.61 8.16 7.63
CA LEU A 70 16.90 8.82 7.86
C LEU A 70 17.55 8.33 9.15
N LEU A 71 16.78 8.24 10.24
CA LEU A 71 17.26 7.68 11.50
C LEU A 71 17.64 6.20 11.35
N GLY A 72 16.90 5.41 10.58
CA GLY A 72 17.23 4.00 10.36
C GLY A 72 18.51 3.81 9.55
N ALA A 73 18.68 4.58 8.48
CA ALA A 73 19.74 4.37 7.48
C ALA A 73 21.05 5.11 7.79
N LEU A 74 21.00 6.29 8.42
CA LEU A 74 22.17 7.13 8.68
C LEU A 74 22.75 6.89 10.07
N ASN A 75 23.01 5.63 10.39
CA ASN A 75 23.50 5.22 11.70
C ASN A 75 25.01 4.93 11.67
N GLY A 76 25.75 5.37 12.69
CA GLY A 76 27.21 5.14 12.80
C GLY A 76 27.61 3.67 12.71
N ASP A 77 26.84 2.78 13.32
CA ASP A 77 27.10 1.33 13.27
C ASP A 77 26.92 0.75 11.85
N ILE A 78 26.06 1.37 11.03
CA ILE A 78 25.88 0.98 9.63
C ILE A 78 27.07 1.45 8.78
N PHE A 79 27.62 2.63 9.08
CA PHE A 79 28.78 3.18 8.35
C PHE A 79 30.09 2.46 8.67
N ASP A 80 30.27 2.04 9.93
CA ASP A 80 31.46 1.31 10.37
C ASP A 80 31.39 -0.20 10.04
N GLY A 81 30.23 -0.68 9.60
CA GLY A 81 29.99 -2.08 9.22
C GLY A 81 29.87 -3.07 10.39
N GLY A 82 30.18 -2.62 11.61
CA GLY A 82 29.99 -3.34 12.87
C GLY A 82 30.79 -4.65 12.99
N ASN A 83 30.58 -5.36 14.11
CA ASN A 83 31.18 -6.67 14.31
C ASN A 83 30.28 -7.79 13.79
N ALA A 84 30.69 -8.38 12.66
CA ALA A 84 30.00 -9.47 11.98
C ALA A 84 29.76 -10.75 12.79
N LYS A 85 30.53 -10.97 13.87
CA LYS A 85 30.45 -12.18 14.68
C LYS A 85 29.36 -12.10 15.75
N ILE A 86 28.79 -10.93 15.96
CA ILE A 86 27.81 -10.67 17.02
C ILE A 86 26.50 -10.27 16.35
N ALA A 87 25.42 -10.97 16.69
CA ALA A 87 24.10 -10.76 16.10
C ALA A 87 22.99 -10.90 17.16
N GLY A 88 21.78 -10.47 16.81
CA GLY A 88 20.62 -10.57 17.70
C GLY A 88 20.72 -9.67 18.94
N LEU A 89 20.25 -10.18 20.08
CA LEU A 89 20.22 -9.43 21.35
C LEU A 89 21.63 -9.03 21.83
N GLU A 90 22.63 -9.87 21.59
CA GLU A 90 24.02 -9.58 21.94
C GLU A 90 24.59 -8.46 21.07
N GLY A 91 24.28 -8.45 19.77
CA GLY A 91 24.67 -7.38 18.86
C GLY A 91 24.04 -6.04 19.25
N LEU A 92 22.80 -6.09 19.75
CA LEU A 92 22.08 -4.93 20.23
C LEU A 92 22.70 -4.33 21.51
N GLN A 93 23.29 -5.15 22.38
CA GLN A 93 23.98 -4.69 23.60
C GLN A 93 25.34 -4.06 23.31
N VAL A 94 25.98 -4.45 22.20
CA VAL A 94 27.30 -3.95 21.78
C VAL A 94 27.18 -2.69 20.91
N ALA A 95 26.00 -2.42 20.36
CA ALA A 95 25.71 -1.23 19.57
C ALA A 95 26.07 0.06 20.33
N GLY A 96 26.63 1.05 19.63
CA GLY A 96 26.96 2.34 20.24
C GLY A 96 25.72 3.01 20.82
N SER A 97 25.83 3.70 21.97
CA SER A 97 24.64 4.27 22.64
C SER A 97 23.84 5.21 21.75
N THR A 98 24.51 6.00 20.90
CA THR A 98 23.86 6.86 19.90
C THR A 98 23.17 6.04 18.81
N ALA A 99 23.83 5.02 18.29
CA ALA A 99 23.29 4.13 17.27
C ALA A 99 22.04 3.39 17.75
N TYR A 100 22.09 2.88 18.98
CA TYR A 100 20.98 2.22 19.66
C TYR A 100 19.79 3.17 19.86
N PHE A 101 20.03 4.38 20.38
CA PHE A 101 18.97 5.38 20.57
C PHE A 101 18.32 5.78 19.25
N GLN A 102 19.12 6.00 18.21
CA GLN A 102 18.65 6.35 16.88
C GLN A 102 17.78 5.25 16.26
N MET A 103 18.14 3.98 16.46
CA MET A 103 17.35 2.84 16.00
C MET A 103 15.99 2.76 16.72
N ILE A 104 15.96 2.91 18.05
CA ILE A 104 14.69 2.94 18.80
C ILE A 104 13.80 4.08 18.31
N LEU A 105 14.37 5.27 18.13
CA LEU A 105 13.63 6.43 17.67
C LEU A 105 13.05 6.19 16.25
N SER A 106 13.82 5.57 15.36
CA SER A 106 13.32 5.16 14.03
C SER A 106 12.12 4.21 14.13
N ILE A 107 12.18 3.20 15.01
CA ILE A 107 11.06 2.26 15.24
C ILE A 107 9.82 2.99 15.76
N LEU A 108 9.99 3.93 16.70
CA LEU A 108 8.89 4.75 17.21
C LEU A 108 8.28 5.63 16.12
N CYS A 109 9.10 6.24 15.26
CA CYS A 109 8.62 7.03 14.12
C CYS A 109 7.85 6.16 13.10
N TRP A 110 8.29 4.92 12.84
CA TRP A 110 7.54 3.98 12.01
C TRP A 110 6.20 3.58 12.64
N GLY A 111 6.17 3.32 13.95
CA GLY A 111 4.94 3.04 14.70
C GLY A 111 3.97 4.22 14.66
N TRP A 112 4.47 5.45 14.83
CA TRP A 112 3.69 6.67 14.72
C TRP A 112 3.13 6.89 13.32
N PHE A 113 3.94 6.66 12.28
CA PHE A 113 3.51 6.71 10.89
C PHE A 113 2.36 5.71 10.62
N LEU A 114 2.52 4.46 11.05
CA LEU A 114 1.48 3.44 10.90
C LEU A 114 0.19 3.83 11.64
N TYR A 115 0.31 4.31 12.88
CA TYR A 115 -0.83 4.79 13.66
C TYR A 115 -1.60 5.89 12.91
N MET A 116 -0.91 6.87 12.34
CA MET A 116 -1.55 7.92 11.54
C MET A 116 -2.22 7.37 10.28
N LEU A 117 -1.59 6.45 9.53
CA LEU A 117 -2.23 5.87 8.35
C LEU A 117 -3.53 5.13 8.68
N ILE A 118 -3.56 4.37 9.78
CA ILE A 118 -4.76 3.64 10.24
C ILE A 118 -5.86 4.62 10.70
N GLY A 119 -5.46 5.74 11.29
CA GLY A 119 -6.37 6.82 11.68
C GLY A 119 -6.98 7.53 10.47
N MET A 120 -6.16 7.88 9.47
CA MET A 120 -6.58 8.61 8.27
C MET A 120 -7.40 7.76 7.29
N PHE A 121 -7.14 6.45 7.22
CA PHE A 121 -7.77 5.57 6.23
C PHE A 121 -8.55 4.42 6.90
N PRO A 122 -9.72 4.70 7.50
CA PRO A 122 -10.48 3.74 8.28
C PRO A 122 -10.99 2.52 7.48
N ILE A 123 -11.32 2.69 6.20
CA ILE A 123 -11.79 1.61 5.32
C ILE A 123 -10.63 0.68 4.93
N MET A 124 -9.42 1.23 4.88
CA MET A 124 -8.21 0.52 4.45
C MET A 124 -7.35 0.00 5.60
N ARG A 125 -7.77 0.12 6.87
CA ARG A 125 -6.95 -0.17 8.06
C ARG A 125 -6.19 -1.49 8.00
N THR A 126 -6.91 -2.59 7.71
CA THR A 126 -6.30 -3.93 7.63
C THR A 126 -5.27 -3.99 6.52
N HIS A 127 -5.60 -3.45 5.34
CA HIS A 127 -4.71 -3.46 4.19
C HIS A 127 -3.51 -2.53 4.35
N THR A 128 -3.64 -1.42 5.09
CA THR A 128 -2.52 -0.56 5.48
C THR A 128 -1.49 -1.35 6.29
N ILE A 129 -1.92 -2.15 7.27
CA ILE A 129 -1.03 -3.00 8.05
C ILE A 129 -0.38 -4.05 7.14
N THR A 130 -1.16 -4.70 6.28
CA THR A 130 -0.63 -5.69 5.33
C THR A 130 0.42 -5.09 4.39
N LEU A 131 0.19 -3.88 3.85
CA LEU A 131 1.15 -3.20 2.98
C LEU A 131 2.44 -2.82 3.72
N MET A 132 2.34 -2.40 4.98
CA MET A 132 3.53 -2.16 5.82
C MET A 132 4.33 -3.45 6.08
N LEU A 133 3.63 -4.56 6.34
CA LEU A 133 4.27 -5.87 6.49
C LEU A 133 4.91 -6.35 5.18
N ILE A 134 4.29 -6.09 4.03
CA ILE A 134 4.87 -6.37 2.71
C ILE A 134 6.15 -5.55 2.49
N TRP A 135 6.15 -4.26 2.83
CA TRP A 135 7.34 -3.41 2.72
C TRP A 135 8.49 -3.95 3.58
N GLY A 136 8.22 -4.28 4.85
CA GLY A 136 9.21 -4.92 5.72
C GLY A 136 9.65 -6.30 5.21
N GLY A 137 8.72 -7.07 4.65
CA GLY A 137 8.98 -8.37 4.04
C GLY A 137 9.92 -8.31 2.84
N PHE A 138 9.79 -7.31 1.96
CA PHE A 138 10.75 -7.08 0.88
C PHE A 138 12.14 -6.72 1.42
N GLY A 139 12.21 -5.89 2.47
CA GLY A 139 13.45 -5.61 3.19
C GLY A 139 14.14 -6.90 3.67
N LEU A 140 13.38 -7.74 4.37
CA LEU A 140 13.87 -9.02 4.88
C LEU A 140 14.28 -9.98 3.76
N ALA A 141 13.48 -10.11 2.70
CA ALA A 141 13.81 -10.95 1.55
C ALA A 141 15.15 -10.56 0.91
N HIS A 142 15.40 -9.25 0.75
CA HIS A 142 16.66 -8.77 0.19
C HIS A 142 17.86 -8.97 1.11
N ILE A 143 17.68 -8.95 2.43
CA ILE A 143 18.74 -9.37 3.37
C ILE A 143 19.10 -10.84 3.12
N PHE A 144 18.10 -11.74 3.02
CA PHE A 144 18.34 -13.16 2.73
C PHE A 144 19.05 -13.39 1.40
N PHE A 145 18.70 -12.64 0.35
CA PHE A 145 19.39 -12.73 -0.94
C PHE A 145 20.87 -12.32 -0.87
N HIS A 146 21.26 -11.48 0.09
CA HIS A 146 22.62 -10.98 0.23
C HIS A 146 23.46 -11.71 1.30
N THR A 147 22.86 -12.63 2.07
CA THR A 147 23.56 -13.38 3.12
C THR A 147 24.75 -14.18 2.57
N GLU A 148 24.49 -14.99 1.54
CA GLU A 148 25.51 -15.83 0.89
C GLU A 148 26.20 -15.11 -0.28
N ASN A 149 25.55 -14.08 -0.85
CA ASN A 149 26.06 -13.37 -2.01
C ASN A 149 25.86 -11.86 -1.94
N LYS A 150 26.93 -11.14 -1.59
CA LYS A 150 26.98 -9.67 -1.52
C LYS A 150 26.72 -8.95 -2.85
N ASN A 151 26.84 -9.64 -3.98
CA ASN A 151 26.70 -9.07 -5.33
C ASN A 151 25.40 -9.50 -6.01
N PHE A 152 24.43 -10.04 -5.27
CA PHE A 152 23.11 -10.38 -5.79
C PHE A 152 22.52 -9.22 -6.64
N PRO A 153 22.00 -9.48 -7.86
CA PRO A 153 21.62 -10.78 -8.45
C PRO A 153 22.68 -11.46 -9.32
N PHE A 154 23.97 -11.12 -9.18
CA PHE A 154 25.03 -11.74 -9.99
C PHE A 154 25.76 -12.84 -9.23
N GLY A 155 26.04 -13.96 -9.90
CA GLY A 155 26.85 -15.04 -9.33
C GLY A 155 26.19 -15.81 -8.18
N PHE A 156 24.85 -15.92 -8.19
CA PHE A 156 24.11 -16.68 -7.18
C PHE A 156 23.95 -18.16 -7.55
N ALA A 157 23.82 -19.02 -6.55
CA ALA A 157 23.25 -20.35 -6.71
C ALA A 157 21.77 -20.33 -6.29
N LEU A 158 20.93 -21.12 -6.98
CA LEU A 158 19.49 -21.14 -6.73
C LEU A 158 19.15 -21.61 -5.30
N SER A 159 19.97 -22.51 -4.75
CA SER A 159 19.85 -23.03 -3.37
C SER A 159 19.92 -21.92 -2.32
N ASP A 160 20.76 -20.92 -2.55
CA ASP A 160 21.12 -19.91 -1.55
C ASP A 160 20.05 -18.81 -1.48
N MET A 161 19.15 -18.77 -2.48
CA MET A 161 18.08 -17.78 -2.60
C MET A 161 16.76 -18.24 -1.97
N MET A 162 16.64 -19.49 -1.54
CA MET A 162 15.36 -20.10 -1.18
C MET A 162 14.60 -19.28 -0.12
N GLY A 163 15.30 -18.78 0.90
CA GLY A 163 14.70 -17.96 1.96
C GLY A 163 14.12 -16.64 1.43
N GLY A 164 14.92 -15.88 0.66
CA GLY A 164 14.47 -14.62 0.07
C GLY A 164 13.34 -14.83 -0.94
N PHE A 165 13.39 -15.91 -1.73
CA PHE A 165 12.36 -16.24 -2.71
C PHE A 165 11.02 -16.58 -2.05
N LEU A 166 11.03 -17.41 -1.00
CA LEU A 166 9.83 -17.77 -0.25
C LEU A 166 9.14 -16.52 0.34
N ILE A 167 9.91 -15.65 0.99
CA ILE A 167 9.37 -14.41 1.57
C ILE A 167 8.79 -13.52 0.46
N THR A 168 9.51 -13.36 -0.65
CA THR A 168 9.04 -12.56 -1.80
C THR A 168 7.72 -13.11 -2.35
N LEU A 169 7.59 -14.43 -2.49
CA LEU A 169 6.36 -15.08 -2.98
C LEU A 169 5.19 -14.83 -2.04
N VAL A 170 5.41 -14.94 -0.72
CA VAL A 170 4.38 -14.62 0.29
C VAL A 170 3.95 -13.15 0.19
N CYS A 171 4.90 -12.22 0.10
CA CYS A 171 4.61 -10.80 -0.07
C CYS A 171 3.81 -10.51 -1.34
N VAL A 172 4.21 -11.11 -2.48
CA VAL A 172 3.50 -10.98 -3.76
C VAL A 172 2.10 -11.60 -3.68
N PHE A 173 1.94 -12.72 -2.99
CA PHE A 173 0.63 -13.33 -2.77
C PHE A 173 -0.32 -12.39 -2.00
N PHE A 174 0.12 -11.81 -0.89
CA PHE A 174 -0.69 -10.85 -0.13
C PHE A 174 -0.94 -9.55 -0.91
N LEU A 175 0.03 -9.09 -1.70
CA LEU A 175 -0.16 -7.94 -2.60
C LEU A 175 -1.24 -8.23 -3.67
N ASN A 176 -1.25 -9.43 -4.24
CA ASN A 176 -2.30 -9.84 -5.19
C ASN A 176 -3.66 -9.91 -4.51
N PHE A 177 -3.73 -10.45 -3.29
CA PHE A 177 -4.97 -10.47 -2.51
C PHE A 177 -5.49 -9.06 -2.22
N PHE A 178 -4.60 -8.15 -1.85
CA PHE A 178 -4.92 -6.73 -1.67
C PHE A 178 -5.50 -6.09 -2.94
N ILE A 179 -4.78 -6.21 -4.06
CA ILE A 179 -5.23 -5.65 -5.36
C ILE A 179 -6.59 -6.22 -5.75
N LYS A 180 -6.78 -7.52 -5.56
CA LYS A 180 -8.04 -8.21 -5.84
C LYS A 180 -9.17 -7.71 -4.94
N ALA A 181 -8.95 -7.58 -3.64
CA ALA A 181 -9.95 -7.10 -2.69
C ALA A 181 -10.44 -5.68 -3.03
N VAL A 182 -9.53 -4.77 -3.41
CA VAL A 182 -9.90 -3.42 -3.82
C VAL A 182 -10.74 -3.42 -5.10
N ARG A 183 -10.34 -4.19 -6.12
CA ARG A 183 -11.10 -4.29 -7.38
C ARG A 183 -12.50 -4.86 -7.16
N GLU A 184 -12.60 -5.94 -6.41
CA GLU A 184 -13.88 -6.59 -6.12
C GLU A 184 -14.81 -5.70 -5.27
N THR A 185 -14.26 -4.97 -4.30
CA THR A 185 -15.04 -4.01 -3.50
C THR A 185 -15.53 -2.84 -4.35
N ARG A 186 -14.70 -2.34 -5.28
CA ARG A 186 -15.09 -1.32 -6.23
C ARG A 186 -16.24 -1.79 -7.11
N ASP A 187 -16.12 -2.98 -7.69
CA ASP A 187 -17.15 -3.55 -8.56
C ASP A 187 -18.48 -3.64 -7.81
N LEU A 188 -18.46 -4.15 -6.57
CA LEU A 188 -19.65 -4.21 -5.71
C LEU A 188 -20.22 -2.83 -5.37
N HIS A 189 -19.35 -1.85 -5.10
CA HIS A 189 -19.77 -0.47 -4.82
C HIS A 189 -20.56 0.12 -5.99
N VAL A 190 -20.05 -0.05 -7.22
CA VAL A 190 -20.73 0.41 -8.45
C VAL A 190 -22.03 -0.34 -8.67
N GLU A 191 -22.03 -1.67 -8.51
CA GLU A 191 -23.22 -2.52 -8.63
C GLU A 191 -24.34 -2.13 -7.64
N THR A 192 -23.99 -1.58 -6.47
CA THR A 192 -24.96 -1.23 -5.41
C THR A 192 -25.43 0.21 -5.50
N HIS A 193 -24.55 1.16 -5.80
CA HIS A 193 -24.84 2.60 -5.71
C HIS A 193 -25.12 3.26 -7.06
N HIS A 194 -24.65 2.67 -8.17
CA HIS A 194 -24.85 3.20 -9.51
C HIS A 194 -25.62 2.20 -10.40
N LEU A 195 -26.45 1.35 -9.79
CA LEU A 195 -27.27 0.40 -10.52
C LEU A 195 -28.25 1.13 -11.44
N HIS A 196 -28.15 0.84 -12.73
CA HIS A 196 -29.08 1.37 -13.72
C HIS A 196 -29.45 0.27 -14.72
N GLU A 197 -30.71 0.26 -15.15
CA GLU A 197 -31.20 -0.68 -16.18
C GLU A 197 -30.49 -0.52 -17.53
N ASP A 198 -29.95 0.66 -17.84
CA ASP A 198 -29.18 0.89 -19.06
C ASP A 198 -27.70 0.51 -18.84
N VAL A 199 -27.25 -0.50 -19.59
CA VAL A 199 -25.87 -0.97 -19.61
C VAL A 199 -24.85 0.14 -19.93
N ARG A 200 -25.23 1.16 -20.71
CA ARG A 200 -24.32 2.26 -21.07
C ARG A 200 -24.03 3.17 -19.89
N VAL A 201 -25.04 3.44 -19.07
CA VAL A 201 -24.88 4.26 -17.86
C VAL A 201 -24.00 3.52 -16.85
N MET A 202 -24.20 2.20 -16.72
CA MET A 202 -23.34 1.34 -15.91
C MET A 202 -21.88 1.33 -16.40
N GLU A 203 -21.64 1.22 -17.71
CA GLU A 203 -20.28 1.27 -18.27
C GLU A 203 -19.58 2.60 -18.00
N VAL A 204 -20.32 3.71 -18.04
CA VAL A 204 -19.79 5.05 -17.70
C VAL A 204 -19.46 5.13 -16.21
N ALA A 205 -20.34 4.66 -15.32
CA ALA A 205 -20.07 4.62 -13.88
C ALA A 205 -18.84 3.76 -13.54
N MET A 206 -18.70 2.60 -14.19
CA MET A 206 -17.53 1.72 -14.07
C MET A 206 -16.23 2.37 -14.58
N ARG A 207 -16.32 3.20 -15.63
CA ARG A 207 -15.18 3.95 -16.16
C ARG A 207 -14.78 5.07 -15.19
N GLU A 208 -15.74 5.78 -14.61
CA GLU A 208 -15.47 6.86 -13.65
C GLU A 208 -14.79 6.33 -12.37
N HIS A 209 -15.05 5.07 -12.02
CA HIS A 209 -14.37 4.34 -10.95
C HIS A 209 -13.21 3.46 -11.45
N SER A 210 -12.52 3.85 -12.51
CA SER A 210 -11.39 3.10 -13.05
C SER A 210 -10.24 2.98 -12.05
N LEU A 211 -9.70 1.77 -11.93
CA LEU A 211 -8.53 1.44 -11.10
C LEU A 211 -7.26 1.21 -11.92
N ARG A 212 -7.24 1.47 -13.24
CA ARG A 212 -6.08 1.16 -14.10
C ARG A 212 -4.87 1.99 -13.70
N GLY A 213 -5.03 3.30 -13.52
CA GLY A 213 -3.98 4.17 -12.98
C GLY A 213 -3.54 3.78 -11.57
N TRP A 214 -4.47 3.37 -10.72
CA TRP A 214 -4.15 2.95 -9.34
C TRP A 214 -3.32 1.66 -9.30
N VAL A 215 -3.61 0.70 -10.18
CA VAL A 215 -2.80 -0.53 -10.31
C VAL A 215 -1.38 -0.18 -10.74
N PHE A 216 -1.20 0.80 -11.64
CA PHE A 216 0.13 1.28 -12.02
C PHE A 216 0.87 1.91 -10.82
N VAL A 217 0.19 2.68 -9.98
CA VAL A 217 0.76 3.20 -8.72
C VAL A 217 1.18 2.06 -7.79
N CYS A 218 0.35 1.03 -7.62
CA CYS A 218 0.68 -0.14 -6.81
C CYS A 218 1.94 -0.85 -7.31
N ILE A 219 2.02 -1.12 -8.62
CA ILE A 219 3.19 -1.76 -9.24
C ILE A 219 4.43 -0.88 -9.07
N SER A 220 4.30 0.44 -9.27
CA SER A 220 5.39 1.39 -9.10
C SER A 220 5.89 1.40 -7.65
N TRP A 221 4.98 1.42 -6.68
CA TRP A 221 5.31 1.31 -5.25
C TRP A 221 6.05 0.01 -4.94
N THR A 222 5.56 -1.13 -5.43
CA THR A 222 6.21 -2.44 -5.24
C THR A 222 7.62 -2.48 -5.85
N MET A 223 7.79 -1.98 -7.07
CA MET A 223 9.10 -1.96 -7.71
C MET A 223 10.09 -1.06 -6.97
N LEU A 224 9.67 0.14 -6.54
CA LEU A 224 10.56 1.05 -5.81
C LEU A 224 10.89 0.54 -4.40
N THR A 225 9.94 -0.13 -3.71
CA THR A 225 10.22 -0.74 -2.40
C THR A 225 11.22 -1.89 -2.54
N MET A 226 11.10 -2.74 -3.56
CA MET A 226 12.09 -3.78 -3.85
C MET A 226 13.45 -3.18 -4.23
N LEU A 227 13.49 -2.14 -5.06
CA LEU A 227 14.76 -1.46 -5.41
C LEU A 227 15.41 -0.79 -4.20
N SER A 228 14.63 -0.17 -3.32
CA SER A 228 15.13 0.39 -2.07
C SER A 228 15.68 -0.70 -1.15
N ALA A 229 14.97 -1.81 -0.98
CA ALA A 229 15.39 -2.95 -0.18
C ALA A 229 16.66 -3.60 -0.73
N TRP A 230 16.72 -3.78 -2.06
CA TRP A 230 17.91 -4.27 -2.76
C TRP A 230 19.11 -3.35 -2.51
N ALA A 231 18.97 -2.05 -2.74
CA ALA A 231 20.05 -1.09 -2.56
C ALA A 231 20.54 -1.02 -1.11
N GLY A 232 19.62 -1.09 -0.14
CA GLY A 232 19.93 -1.13 1.29
C GLY A 232 20.70 -2.40 1.66
N ALA A 233 20.22 -3.57 1.24
CA ALA A 233 20.90 -4.85 1.47
C ALA A 233 22.29 -4.90 0.80
N HIS A 234 22.41 -4.30 -0.39
CA HIS A 234 23.66 -4.22 -1.12
C HIS A 234 24.70 -3.38 -0.36
N TYR A 235 24.30 -2.25 0.23
CA TYR A 235 25.17 -1.40 1.04
C TYR A 235 25.68 -2.12 2.30
N ILE A 236 24.79 -2.73 3.08
CA ILE A 236 25.16 -3.40 4.34
C ILE A 236 26.01 -4.67 4.13
N SER A 237 25.89 -5.32 2.97
CA SER A 237 26.60 -6.57 2.67
C SER A 237 28.12 -6.37 2.49
N GLU A 238 28.55 -5.20 2.01
CA GLU A 238 29.95 -4.91 1.73
C GLU A 238 30.74 -4.53 3.00
N ARG A 239 30.08 -3.93 4.00
CA ARG A 239 30.61 -3.51 5.31
C ARG A 239 31.76 -2.48 5.31
N THR A 240 32.49 -2.31 4.22
CA THR A 240 33.62 -1.36 4.11
C THR A 240 33.18 0.07 3.75
N GLY A 241 31.87 0.31 3.56
CA GLY A 241 31.30 1.61 3.22
C GLY A 241 31.62 2.11 1.80
N ALA A 242 32.30 1.32 0.97
CA ALA A 242 32.76 1.75 -0.36
C ALA A 242 31.61 1.99 -1.35
N ARG A 243 30.51 1.22 -1.29
CA ARG A 243 29.30 1.39 -2.11
C ARG A 243 28.34 2.49 -1.59
N THR A 244 28.84 3.70 -1.34
CA THR A 244 27.99 4.84 -0.93
C THR A 244 26.84 5.13 -1.90
N TRP A 245 27.00 4.80 -3.20
CA TRP A 245 25.92 4.91 -4.19
C TRP A 245 24.69 4.08 -3.82
N ALA A 246 24.89 2.91 -3.20
CA ALA A 246 23.79 2.01 -2.82
C ALA A 246 22.98 2.60 -1.67
N LEU A 247 23.64 3.26 -0.71
CA LEU A 247 22.97 4.02 0.35
C LEU A 247 22.15 5.19 -0.23
N VAL A 248 22.71 5.95 -1.18
CA VAL A 248 22.00 7.07 -1.82
C VAL A 248 20.77 6.56 -2.57
N MET A 249 20.89 5.46 -3.31
CA MET A 249 19.75 4.83 -4.00
C MET A 249 18.70 4.30 -3.01
N HIS A 250 19.12 3.67 -1.92
CA HIS A 250 18.22 3.22 -0.86
C HIS A 250 17.38 4.38 -0.33
N LEU A 251 18.02 5.49 0.05
CA LEU A 251 17.35 6.69 0.57
C LEU A 251 16.42 7.33 -0.46
N LEU A 252 16.88 7.50 -1.70
CA LEU A 252 16.08 8.10 -2.77
C LEU A 252 14.81 7.29 -3.03
N PHE A 253 14.93 5.97 -3.21
CA PHE A 253 13.77 5.12 -3.45
C PHE A 253 12.88 5.03 -2.21
N ALA A 254 13.45 4.92 -1.01
CA ALA A 254 12.67 4.88 0.24
C ALA A 254 11.83 6.15 0.42
N ILE A 255 12.39 7.33 0.19
CA ILE A 255 11.67 8.60 0.31
C ILE A 255 10.53 8.68 -0.71
N ILE A 256 10.74 8.23 -1.96
CA ILE A 256 9.69 8.22 -2.99
C ILE A 256 8.60 7.19 -2.70
N THR A 257 8.94 6.06 -2.06
CA THR A 257 7.93 5.03 -1.73
C THR A 257 6.91 5.48 -0.68
N VAL A 258 7.25 6.44 0.20
CA VAL A 258 6.32 6.97 1.20
C VAL A 258 5.07 7.60 0.59
N PRO A 259 5.16 8.62 -0.30
CA PRO A 259 3.98 9.20 -0.94
C PRO A 259 3.28 8.21 -1.88
N LEU A 260 3.99 7.27 -2.49
CA LEU A 260 3.37 6.21 -3.30
C LEU A 260 2.55 5.22 -2.45
N LEU A 261 2.99 4.90 -1.23
CA LEU A 261 2.22 4.09 -0.28
C LEU A 261 0.93 4.82 0.09
N ILE A 262 1.04 6.10 0.43
CA ILE A 262 -0.11 6.94 0.75
C ILE A 262 -1.09 6.96 -0.42
N TRP A 263 -0.61 7.17 -1.66
CA TRP A 263 -1.46 7.14 -2.85
C TRP A 263 -2.16 5.79 -3.02
N THR A 264 -1.43 4.69 -2.83
CA THR A 264 -1.96 3.31 -2.90
C THR A 264 -3.12 3.09 -1.92
N ILE A 265 -3.07 3.68 -0.73
CA ILE A 265 -4.10 3.53 0.31
C ILE A 265 -5.23 4.56 0.14
N TRP A 266 -4.87 5.81 -0.17
CA TRP A 266 -5.79 6.95 -0.22
C TRP A 266 -6.82 6.80 -1.34
N PHE A 267 -6.42 6.39 -2.54
CA PHE A 267 -7.34 6.40 -3.68
C PHE A 267 -8.54 5.44 -3.49
N PRO A 268 -8.35 4.17 -3.07
CA PRO A 268 -9.47 3.29 -2.75
C PRO A 268 -10.37 3.84 -1.62
N GLN A 269 -9.79 4.40 -0.55
CA GLN A 269 -10.57 5.04 0.52
C GLN A 269 -11.44 6.16 -0.03
N ARG A 270 -10.86 7.04 -0.85
CA ARG A 270 -11.55 8.22 -1.38
C ARG A 270 -12.67 7.82 -2.35
N MET A 271 -12.41 6.81 -3.17
CA MET A 271 -13.36 6.25 -4.13
C MET A 271 -14.54 5.54 -3.45
N LEU A 272 -14.30 4.82 -2.35
CA LEU A 272 -15.33 4.03 -1.68
C LEU A 272 -16.13 4.79 -0.60
N GLY A 273 -15.74 6.02 -0.27
CA GLY A 273 -16.46 6.87 0.68
C GLY A 273 -16.20 6.55 2.16
N THR A 274 -17.25 6.47 2.98
CA THR A 274 -17.17 6.29 4.44
C THR A 274 -17.63 4.91 4.94
N ASP A 275 -18.49 4.22 4.19
CA ASP A 275 -19.24 3.06 4.70
C ASP A 275 -18.79 1.70 4.13
N ALA A 276 -17.90 1.70 3.14
CA ALA A 276 -17.41 0.47 2.53
C ALA A 276 -16.40 -0.27 3.43
N LYS A 277 -16.39 -1.61 3.36
CA LYS A 277 -15.32 -2.45 3.91
C LYS A 277 -14.62 -3.16 2.76
N VAL A 278 -13.31 -2.97 2.60
CA VAL A 278 -12.56 -3.59 1.48
C VAL A 278 -12.31 -5.07 1.74
N ARG A 279 -13.02 -5.92 0.99
CA ARG A 279 -13.01 -7.38 1.12
C ARG A 279 -13.15 -8.04 -0.24
N THR A 280 -12.77 -9.31 -0.35
CA THR A 280 -13.03 -10.10 -1.56
C THR A 280 -14.49 -10.57 -1.58
N LYS A 281 -15.08 -10.79 -2.77
CA LYS A 281 -16.44 -11.34 -2.93
C LYS A 281 -16.61 -12.66 -2.17
N ALA A 282 -15.57 -13.50 -2.17
CA ALA A 282 -15.57 -14.76 -1.41
C ALA A 282 -15.65 -14.55 0.12
N ALA A 283 -15.00 -13.51 0.65
CA ALA A 283 -15.06 -13.20 2.07
C ALA A 283 -16.45 -12.69 2.48
N VAL A 284 -17.10 -11.91 1.61
CA VAL A 284 -18.49 -11.45 1.83
C VAL A 284 -19.45 -12.64 1.86
N VAL A 285 -19.39 -13.52 0.86
CA VAL A 285 -20.23 -14.73 0.79
C VAL A 285 -19.99 -15.66 1.99
N ALA A 286 -18.74 -15.81 2.44
CA ALA A 286 -18.42 -16.61 3.62
C ALA A 286 -19.01 -16.02 4.91
N GLU A 287 -19.00 -14.69 5.07
CA GLU A 287 -19.62 -14.01 6.21
C GLU A 287 -21.14 -14.13 6.19
N GLU A 288 -21.77 -13.98 5.02
CA GLU A 288 -23.21 -14.20 4.85
C GLU A 288 -23.61 -15.64 5.18
N ASP A 289 -22.83 -16.64 4.75
CA ASP A 289 -23.06 -18.05 5.07
C ASP A 289 -22.87 -18.33 6.58
N LEU A 290 -21.86 -17.71 7.21
CA LEU A 290 -21.66 -17.80 8.66
C LEU A 290 -22.81 -17.15 9.45
N MET A 291 -23.30 -15.98 9.04
CA MET A 291 -24.46 -15.30 9.65
C MET A 291 -25.75 -16.10 9.46
N ARG A 292 -25.94 -16.71 8.29
CA ARG A 292 -27.06 -17.61 8.03
C ARG A 292 -26.99 -18.85 8.92
N LYS A 293 -25.81 -19.45 9.09
CA LYS A 293 -25.64 -20.60 10.00
C LYS A 293 -25.86 -20.21 11.47
N ALA A 294 -25.37 -19.05 11.89
CA ALA A 294 -25.57 -18.54 13.26
C ALA A 294 -27.06 -18.28 13.55
N SER A 295 -27.79 -17.67 12.62
CA SER A 295 -29.25 -17.45 12.76
C SER A 295 -30.06 -18.75 12.76
N VAL A 296 -29.64 -19.79 12.03
CA VAL A 296 -30.26 -21.12 12.10
C VAL A 296 -30.03 -21.77 13.47
N VAL A 297 -28.88 -21.55 14.09
CA VAL A 297 -28.58 -22.05 15.45
C VAL A 297 -29.40 -21.32 16.51
N ASP A 298 -29.59 -20.00 16.39
CA ASP A 298 -30.42 -19.21 17.32
C ASP A 298 -31.94 -19.49 17.20
N VAL A 299 -32.40 -20.03 16.07
CA VAL A 299 -33.81 -20.45 15.85
C VAL A 299 -34.05 -21.90 16.30
N SER A 300 -33.03 -22.60 16.81
CA SER A 300 -33.17 -23.91 17.45
C SER A 300 -33.03 -23.84 18.99
N PRO A 301 -33.96 -23.20 19.72
CA PRO A 301 -34.38 -23.70 21.02
C PRO A 301 -35.53 -24.70 20.82
N ASP A 302 -35.37 -25.90 21.39
CA ASP A 302 -36.44 -26.83 21.76
C ASP A 302 -36.94 -27.86 20.73
N GLU A 303 -36.07 -28.77 20.26
CA GLU A 303 -36.51 -30.09 19.75
C GLU A 303 -35.80 -31.31 20.40
N GLU A 304 -35.25 -31.16 21.61
CA GLU A 304 -34.84 -32.31 22.45
C GLU A 304 -35.28 -32.11 23.90
N ALA A 305 -36.59 -32.05 24.13
CA ALA A 305 -37.15 -32.16 25.47
C ALA A 305 -38.57 -32.73 25.48
N TRP A 306 -38.83 -33.86 24.80
CA TRP A 306 -39.90 -34.82 25.16
C TRP A 306 -39.56 -36.22 24.65
#